data_AF-A0A150FXU0-F1
#
_entry.id   AF-A0A150FXU0-F1
#
_cell.length_a   1.000
_cell.length_b   1.000
_cell.length_c   1.000
_cell.angle_alpha   90.00
_cell.angle_beta   90.00
_cell.angle_gamma   90.00
#
_symmetry.space_group_name_H-M   'P 1'
#
loop_
_entity.id
_entity.type
_entity.pdbx_description
1 polymer ?
#
loop_
_entity_poly.entity_id
_entity_poly.type
_entity_poly.pdbx_seq_one_letter_code
_entity_poly.pdbx_strand_id
1 'polypeptide(L)'
;MCNDAPQVDGSDAGVRRRIRKLDYVARFVAAANADPERHLFSRDENFVPRVRGDPKARMEFLRLLLDHYDHAFDYAMPRCVLRNSTGYLLDNDSVFKFVSECIVPDPQAYFTLKQAKEAFKASDHFNHKISTLKRDLEKHLGVMCEEQKRVGSKVEKNVFIGFRIAYSSGSSDSSDFVALQ
;
A
#
# COMPACT_ATOMS: atom_id res chain seq x y z
N MET A 1 -9.31 -17.71 -7.68
CA MET A 1 -7.88 -17.88 -8.03
C MET A 1 -7.13 -16.65 -7.56
N CYS A 2 -6.20 -16.83 -6.60
CA CYS A 2 -5.54 -15.76 -5.85
C CYS A 2 -4.26 -15.25 -6.54
N ASN A 3 -4.32 -15.05 -7.86
CA ASN A 3 -3.16 -14.57 -8.60
C ASN A 3 -2.93 -13.07 -8.44
N ASP A 4 -3.97 -12.33 -8.07
CA ASP A 4 -3.91 -10.91 -7.83
C ASP A 4 -4.06 -10.64 -6.33
N ALA A 5 -3.28 -9.68 -5.82
CA ALA A 5 -3.38 -9.29 -4.43
C ALA A 5 -4.74 -8.62 -4.18
N PRO A 6 -5.47 -8.98 -3.12
CA PRO A 6 -6.73 -8.31 -2.79
C PRO A 6 -6.47 -6.82 -2.47
N GLN A 7 -7.50 -5.99 -2.48
CA GLN A 7 -7.37 -4.65 -1.88
C GLN A 7 -7.62 -4.75 -0.37
N VAL A 8 -6.78 -4.09 0.41
CA VAL A 8 -6.93 -3.98 1.87
C VAL A 8 -6.78 -2.53 2.29
N ASP A 9 -7.25 -2.18 3.49
CA ASP A 9 -7.00 -0.84 4.01
C ASP A 9 -5.53 -0.70 4.45
N GLY A 10 -4.73 -0.08 3.59
CA GLY A 10 -3.32 0.17 3.85
C GLY A 10 -3.08 1.20 4.94
N SER A 11 -4.06 2.02 5.34
CA SER A 11 -3.90 3.06 6.38
C SER A 11 -4.04 2.51 7.80
N ASP A 12 -4.73 1.38 7.96
CA ASP A 12 -5.06 0.79 9.27
C ASP A 12 -3.84 0.13 9.93
N ALA A 13 -3.46 0.62 11.12
CA ALA A 13 -2.31 0.12 11.85
C ALA A 13 -2.48 -1.33 12.36
N GLY A 14 -3.70 -1.78 12.62
CA GLY A 14 -4.02 -3.17 12.94
C GLY A 14 -3.82 -4.10 11.75
N VAL A 15 -4.26 -3.68 10.56
CA VAL A 15 -4.04 -4.40 9.29
C VAL A 15 -2.56 -4.49 8.97
N ARG A 16 -1.82 -3.37 9.04
CA ARG A 16 -0.37 -3.32 8.76
C ARG A 16 0.44 -4.32 9.59
N ARG A 17 0.08 -4.51 10.86
CA ARG A 17 0.81 -5.42 11.76
C ARG A 17 0.61 -6.89 11.41
N ARG A 18 -0.48 -7.24 10.73
CA ARG A 18 -0.92 -8.63 10.53
C ARG A 18 -0.78 -9.13 9.10
N ILE A 19 -0.82 -8.23 8.11
CA ILE A 19 -0.72 -8.61 6.70
C ILE A 19 0.72 -8.91 6.29
N ARG A 20 0.90 -10.01 5.57
CA ARG A 20 2.16 -10.44 4.96
C ARG A 20 1.91 -10.76 3.50
N LYS A 21 2.55 -10.01 2.59
CA LYS A 21 2.52 -10.28 1.15
C LYS A 21 3.64 -11.25 0.81
N LEU A 22 3.23 -12.45 0.40
CA LEU A 22 4.10 -13.49 -0.11
C LEU A 22 3.89 -13.57 -1.61
N ASP A 23 4.88 -13.11 -2.37
CA ASP A 23 4.84 -13.22 -3.82
C ASP A 23 5.30 -14.62 -4.21
N TYR A 24 4.36 -15.41 -4.74
CA TYR A 24 4.68 -16.72 -5.29
C TYR A 24 5.21 -16.55 -6.71
N VAL A 25 6.41 -17.05 -6.96
CA VAL A 25 7.02 -17.05 -8.30
C VAL A 25 6.25 -17.98 -9.25
N ALA A 26 5.74 -19.09 -8.71
CA ALA A 26 4.95 -20.06 -9.46
C ALA A 26 3.48 -19.64 -9.58
N ARG A 27 2.93 -19.71 -10.80
CA ARG A 27 1.49 -19.54 -11.04
C ARG A 27 0.89 -20.83 -11.59
N PHE A 28 -0.26 -21.22 -11.06
CA PHE A 28 -0.99 -22.40 -11.53
C PHE A 28 -2.05 -21.98 -12.55
N VAL A 29 -1.86 -22.40 -13.80
CA VAL A 29 -2.66 -22.00 -14.97
C VAL A 29 -3.31 -23.22 -15.63
N ALA A 30 -4.21 -22.98 -16.60
CA ALA A 30 -4.74 -24.07 -17.44
C ALA A 30 -3.59 -24.75 -18.21
N ALA A 31 -3.70 -26.07 -18.43
CA ALA A 31 -2.64 -26.88 -19.04
C ALA A 31 -2.11 -26.31 -20.37
N ALA A 32 -2.99 -25.72 -21.19
CA ALA A 32 -2.62 -25.10 -22.47
C ALA A 32 -1.69 -23.88 -22.35
N ASN A 33 -1.64 -23.25 -21.16
CA ASN A 33 -0.85 -22.06 -20.88
C ASN A 33 0.38 -22.36 -20.01
N ALA A 34 0.68 -23.64 -19.74
CA ALA A 34 1.81 -24.03 -18.91
C ALA A 34 3.13 -23.78 -19.65
N ASP A 35 4.06 -23.14 -18.95
CA ASP A 35 5.39 -22.80 -19.43
C ASP A 35 6.34 -22.82 -18.21
N PRO A 36 7.06 -23.94 -18.00
CA PRO A 36 7.96 -24.09 -16.86
C PRO A 36 9.09 -23.06 -16.83
N GLU A 37 9.56 -22.57 -17.99
CA GLU A 37 10.62 -21.55 -18.06
C GLU A 37 10.15 -20.20 -17.51
N ARG A 38 8.83 -19.95 -17.55
CA ARG A 38 8.17 -18.77 -16.98
C ARG A 38 7.51 -19.01 -15.64
N HIS A 39 7.82 -20.14 -14.98
CA HIS A 39 7.20 -20.56 -13.72
C HIS A 39 5.66 -20.68 -13.79
N LEU A 40 5.12 -21.02 -14.96
CA LEU A 40 3.70 -21.28 -15.19
C LEU A 40 3.45 -22.79 -15.20
N PHE A 41 2.81 -23.32 -14.17
CA PHE A 41 2.57 -24.74 -14.00
C PHE A 41 1.11 -25.10 -14.25
N SER A 42 0.85 -26.27 -14.83
CA SER A 42 -0.51 -26.76 -14.99
C SER A 42 -1.17 -26.95 -13.61
N ARG A 43 -2.37 -26.41 -13.43
CA ARG A 43 -3.16 -26.59 -12.22
C ARG A 43 -3.72 -28.02 -12.16
N ASP A 44 -3.68 -28.63 -10.98
CA ASP A 44 -4.39 -29.87 -10.69
C ASP A 44 -5.75 -29.53 -10.04
N GLU A 45 -6.82 -29.62 -10.84
CA GLU A 45 -8.19 -29.36 -10.40
C GLU A 45 -8.65 -30.30 -9.29
N ASN A 46 -8.04 -31.49 -9.22
CA ASN A 46 -8.42 -32.57 -8.32
C ASN A 46 -7.53 -32.63 -7.08
N PHE A 47 -6.57 -31.72 -6.91
CA PHE A 47 -5.69 -31.70 -5.73
C PHE A 47 -6.49 -31.48 -4.44
N VAL A 48 -7.29 -30.42 -4.37
CA VAL A 48 -8.06 -30.08 -3.16
C VAL A 48 -9.07 -31.17 -2.80
N PRO A 49 -9.89 -31.69 -3.73
CA PRO A 49 -10.78 -32.82 -3.44
C PRO A 49 -10.04 -34.07 -2.91
N ARG A 50 -8.87 -34.39 -3.47
CA ARG A 50 -8.07 -35.57 -3.07
C ARG A 50 -7.52 -35.44 -1.66
N VAL A 51 -6.93 -34.29 -1.33
CA VAL A 51 -6.40 -34.03 0.02
C VAL A 51 -7.51 -33.94 1.06
N ARG A 52 -8.66 -33.32 0.72
CA ARG A 52 -9.80 -33.24 1.66
C ARG A 52 -10.48 -34.60 1.86
N GLY A 53 -10.59 -35.39 0.79
CA GLY A 53 -11.29 -36.68 0.77
C GLY A 53 -10.50 -37.83 1.39
N ASP A 54 -9.16 -37.74 1.46
CA ASP A 54 -8.31 -38.78 2.04
C ASP A 54 -7.91 -38.46 3.49
N PRO A 55 -8.42 -39.21 4.50
CA PRO A 55 -7.99 -39.06 5.88
C PRO A 55 -6.48 -39.29 6.09
N LYS A 56 -5.83 -40.19 5.33
CA LYS A 56 -4.41 -40.48 5.48
C LYS A 56 -3.55 -39.30 5.05
N ALA A 57 -3.88 -38.67 3.92
CA ALA A 57 -3.20 -37.46 3.46
C ALA A 57 -3.29 -36.31 4.49
N ARG A 58 -4.45 -36.15 5.15
CA ARG A 58 -4.61 -35.15 6.21
C ARG A 58 -3.77 -35.45 7.44
N MET A 59 -3.72 -36.72 7.86
CA MET A 59 -2.89 -37.14 8.99
C MET A 59 -1.40 -36.98 8.69
N GLU A 60 -0.97 -37.28 7.47
CA GLU A 60 0.41 -37.12 7.05
C GLU A 60 0.82 -35.64 6.99
N PHE A 61 -0.06 -34.76 6.51
CA PHE A 61 0.18 -33.32 6.56
C PHE A 61 0.29 -32.81 8.01
N LEU A 62 -0.58 -33.29 8.91
CA LEU A 62 -0.49 -32.95 10.33
C LEU A 62 0.81 -33.45 10.96
N ARG A 63 1.22 -34.69 10.65
CA ARG A 63 2.50 -35.26 11.10
C ARG A 63 3.67 -34.36 10.69
N LEU A 64 3.70 -33.93 9.43
CA LEU A 64 4.72 -33.00 8.93
C LEU A 64 4.74 -31.66 9.68
N LEU A 65 3.57 -31.10 10.01
CA LEU A 65 3.51 -29.88 10.83
C LEU A 65 4.05 -30.09 12.24
N LEU A 66 3.79 -31.26 12.85
CA LEU A 66 4.28 -31.60 14.19
C LEU A 66 5.79 -31.87 14.19
N ASP A 67 6.32 -32.52 13.16
CA ASP A 67 7.76 -32.77 13.01
C ASP A 67 8.58 -31.46 12.93
N HIS A 68 7.97 -30.40 12.41
CA HIS A 68 8.57 -29.06 12.30
C HIS A 68 8.11 -28.08 13.38
N TYR A 69 7.32 -28.53 14.36
CA TYR A 69 6.83 -27.67 15.43
C TYR A 69 7.95 -27.36 16.42
N ASP A 70 8.24 -26.08 16.60
CA ASP A 70 9.12 -25.58 17.64
C ASP A 70 8.37 -24.57 18.50
N HIS A 71 8.16 -24.93 19.77
CA HIS A 71 7.43 -24.10 20.73
C HIS A 71 8.20 -22.80 21.07
N ALA A 72 9.53 -22.84 21.00
CA ALA A 72 10.38 -21.70 21.30
C ALA A 72 10.65 -20.82 20.07
N PHE A 73 10.10 -21.18 18.91
CA PHE A 73 10.32 -20.45 17.68
C PHE A 73 9.76 -19.04 17.77
N ASP A 74 10.63 -18.05 17.64
CA ASP A 74 10.26 -16.65 17.49
C ASP A 74 10.30 -16.26 16.00
N TYR A 75 9.17 -15.78 15.50
CA TYR A 75 9.04 -15.45 14.09
C TYR A 75 9.71 -14.11 13.79
N ALA A 76 10.83 -14.18 13.07
CA ALA A 76 11.44 -13.03 12.43
C ALA A 76 10.98 -12.93 10.96
N MET A 77 10.31 -11.84 10.59
CA MET A 77 9.86 -11.65 9.21
C MET A 77 11.06 -11.51 8.26
N PRO A 78 11.16 -12.34 7.20
CA PRO A 78 12.21 -12.20 6.22
C PRO A 78 12.16 -10.84 5.52
N ARG A 79 13.33 -10.28 5.18
CA ARG A 79 13.45 -8.93 4.59
C ARG A 79 12.65 -8.78 3.29
N CYS A 80 12.61 -9.81 2.45
CA CYS A 80 11.82 -9.79 1.20
C CYS A 80 10.32 -9.67 1.49
N VAL A 81 9.80 -10.43 2.45
CA VAL A 81 8.39 -10.38 2.87
C VAL A 81 8.07 -9.02 3.49
N LEU A 82 8.96 -8.49 4.32
CA LEU A 82 8.80 -7.16 4.90
C LEU A 82 8.71 -6.08 3.83
N ARG A 83 9.64 -6.07 2.88
CA ARG A 83 9.64 -5.11 1.77
C ARG A 83 8.37 -5.21 0.94
N ASN A 84 7.96 -6.42 0.55
CA ASN A 84 6.79 -6.63 -0.30
C ASN A 84 5.49 -6.28 0.43
N SER A 85 5.41 -6.58 1.73
CA SER A 85 4.27 -6.22 2.57
C SER A 85 4.17 -4.70 2.74
N THR A 86 5.27 -4.03 3.03
CA THR A 86 5.31 -2.57 3.15
C THR A 86 4.92 -1.88 1.85
N GLY A 87 5.49 -2.30 0.72
CA GLY A 87 5.13 -1.75 -0.60
C GLY A 87 3.65 -1.90 -0.88
N TYR A 88 3.11 -3.11 -0.71
CA TYR A 88 1.68 -3.35 -0.89
C TYR A 88 0.78 -2.53 0.04
N LEU A 89 1.16 -2.36 1.31
CA LEU A 89 0.39 -1.53 2.24
C LEU A 89 0.45 -0.04 1.90
N LEU A 90 1.56 0.46 1.35
CA LEU A 90 1.68 1.83 0.84
C LEU A 90 0.89 2.02 -0.45
N ASP A 91 0.91 1.03 -1.35
CA ASP A 91 0.10 1.02 -2.57
C ASP A 91 -1.41 0.95 -2.27
N ASN A 92 -1.79 0.59 -1.05
CA ASN A 92 -3.16 0.58 -0.56
C ASN A 92 -3.45 1.73 0.42
N ASP A 93 -2.50 2.63 0.66
CA ASP A 93 -2.66 3.82 1.50
C ASP A 93 -2.95 5.03 0.62
N SER A 94 -4.21 5.40 0.52
CA SER A 94 -4.64 6.45 -0.39
C SER A 94 -4.20 7.85 0.05
N VAL A 95 -4.01 8.08 1.36
CA VAL A 95 -3.45 9.34 1.85
C VAL A 95 -1.97 9.41 1.51
N PHE A 96 -1.22 8.32 1.67
CA PHE A 96 0.17 8.26 1.26
C PHE A 96 0.34 8.60 -0.23
N LYS A 97 -0.48 8.01 -1.11
CA LYS A 97 -0.44 8.32 -2.56
C LYS A 97 -0.75 9.78 -2.86
N PHE A 98 -1.80 10.32 -2.23
CA PHE A 98 -2.12 11.74 -2.34
C PHE A 98 -0.96 12.64 -1.91
N VAL A 99 -0.30 12.31 -0.80
CA VAL A 99 0.87 13.06 -0.33
C VAL A 99 2.02 12.97 -1.33
N SER A 100 2.34 11.76 -1.82
CA SER A 100 3.47 11.56 -2.74
C SER A 100 3.28 12.21 -4.10
N GLU A 101 2.05 12.32 -4.58
CA GLU A 101 1.74 12.82 -5.92
C GLU A 101 1.33 14.31 -5.93
N CYS A 102 0.62 14.77 -4.88
CA CYS A 102 -0.01 16.08 -4.87
C CYS A 102 0.61 17.07 -3.88
N ILE A 103 1.53 16.66 -3.00
CA ILE A 103 2.18 17.56 -2.03
C ILE A 103 3.67 17.64 -2.30
N VAL A 104 4.16 18.86 -2.49
CA VAL A 104 5.56 19.13 -2.85
C VAL A 104 6.23 19.94 -1.72
N PRO A 105 7.46 19.59 -1.33
CA PRO A 105 8.25 20.40 -0.41
C PRO A 105 8.49 21.80 -0.98
N ASP A 106 8.22 22.82 -0.18
CA ASP A 106 8.46 24.22 -0.48
C ASP A 106 8.63 24.98 0.84
N PRO A 107 9.89 25.28 1.27
CA PRO A 107 10.19 25.86 2.58
C PRO A 107 9.46 27.18 2.89
N GLN A 108 9.06 27.93 1.86
CA GLN A 108 8.39 29.22 2.01
C GLN A 108 6.87 29.10 1.94
N ALA A 109 6.37 27.99 1.40
CA ALA A 109 4.94 27.77 1.26
C ALA A 109 4.31 27.13 2.48
N TYR A 110 2.98 27.17 2.47
CA TYR A 110 2.13 26.46 3.40
C TYR A 110 0.84 26.07 2.71
N PHE A 111 0.13 25.12 3.31
CA PHE A 111 -1.28 24.88 2.99
C PHE A 111 -2.07 24.65 4.29
N THR A 112 -3.36 24.95 4.24
CA THR A 112 -4.27 24.69 5.36
C THR A 112 -4.88 23.30 5.26
N LEU A 113 -5.29 22.72 6.40
CA LEU A 113 -6.04 21.47 6.43
C LEU A 113 -7.34 21.56 5.60
N LYS A 114 -7.93 22.75 5.48
CA LYS A 114 -9.09 22.98 4.61
C LYS A 114 -8.72 22.74 3.15
N GLN A 115 -7.66 23.38 2.65
CA GLN A 115 -7.15 23.18 1.29
C GLN A 115 -6.76 21.72 1.04
N ALA A 116 -6.13 21.06 2.02
CA ALA A 116 -5.79 19.64 1.91
C ALA A 116 -7.03 18.74 1.79
N LYS A 117 -8.10 19.01 2.55
CA LYS A 117 -9.36 18.27 2.44
C LYS A 117 -10.02 18.47 1.08
N GLU A 118 -9.99 19.68 0.55
CA GLU A 118 -10.56 20.00 -0.77
C GLU A 118 -9.75 19.30 -1.87
N ALA A 119 -8.42 19.39 -1.83
CA ALA A 119 -7.54 18.73 -2.78
C ALA A 119 -7.65 17.20 -2.71
N PHE A 120 -7.70 16.61 -1.51
CA PHE A 120 -7.83 15.16 -1.35
C PHE A 120 -9.17 14.65 -1.90
N LYS A 121 -10.28 15.39 -1.67
CA LYS A 121 -11.59 15.08 -2.27
C LYS A 121 -11.59 15.15 -3.79
N ALA A 122 -10.78 16.05 -4.36
CA ALA A 122 -10.66 16.22 -5.81
C ALA A 122 -9.65 15.26 -6.44
N SER A 123 -8.87 14.52 -5.65
CA SER A 123 -7.88 13.56 -6.14
C SER A 123 -8.48 12.19 -6.43
N ASP A 124 -7.84 11.45 -7.34
CA ASP A 124 -8.18 10.06 -7.65
C ASP A 124 -7.97 9.09 -6.47
N HIS A 125 -7.33 9.56 -5.39
CA HIS A 125 -7.02 8.78 -4.18
C HIS A 125 -8.05 8.94 -3.07
N PHE A 126 -9.18 9.58 -3.34
CA PHE A 126 -10.20 9.82 -2.33
C PHE A 126 -10.86 8.52 -1.87
N ASN A 127 -10.71 8.18 -0.59
CA ASN A 127 -11.26 6.96 0.02
C ASN A 127 -12.42 7.23 1.01
N HIS A 128 -13.03 8.42 0.96
CA HIS A 128 -14.08 8.89 1.88
C HIS A 128 -13.66 9.04 3.37
N LYS A 129 -12.40 8.76 3.76
CA LYS A 129 -11.92 8.88 5.15
C LYS A 129 -11.24 10.23 5.44
N ILE A 130 -12.05 11.28 5.58
CA ILE A 130 -11.54 12.64 5.84
C ILE A 130 -11.19 12.89 7.32
N SER A 131 -11.82 12.16 8.23
CA SER A 131 -11.69 12.40 9.68
C SER A 131 -10.28 12.18 10.21
N THR A 132 -9.52 11.25 9.62
CA THR A 132 -8.14 10.94 10.04
C THR A 132 -7.08 11.70 9.25
N LEU A 133 -7.47 12.42 8.19
CA LEU A 133 -6.55 13.06 7.23
C LEU A 133 -5.51 13.96 7.91
N LYS A 134 -5.86 14.72 8.95
CA LYS A 134 -4.90 15.57 9.69
C LYS A 134 -3.73 14.74 10.22
N ARG A 135 -4.04 13.68 10.97
CA ARG A 135 -3.05 12.80 11.60
C ARG A 135 -2.21 12.06 10.56
N ASP A 136 -2.86 11.65 9.47
CA ASP A 136 -2.18 10.93 8.39
C ASP A 136 -1.22 11.87 7.64
N LEU A 137 -1.61 13.12 7.38
CA LEU A 137 -0.73 14.16 6.83
C LEU A 137 0.47 14.43 7.75
N GLU A 138 0.25 14.61 9.06
CA GLU A 138 1.34 14.83 10.04
C GLU A 138 2.36 13.69 10.00
N LYS A 139 1.86 12.45 9.94
CA LYS A 139 2.67 11.24 9.85
C LYS A 139 3.46 11.15 8.54
N HIS A 140 2.83 11.41 7.40
CA HIS A 140 3.46 11.23 6.09
C HIS A 140 4.38 12.39 5.70
N LEU A 141 4.08 13.61 6.14
CA LEU A 141 4.92 14.78 5.90
C LEU A 141 6.03 14.94 6.96
N GLY A 142 5.90 14.27 8.11
CA GLY A 142 6.86 14.36 9.20
C GLY A 142 6.85 15.72 9.90
N VAL A 143 5.75 16.47 9.80
CA VAL A 143 5.58 17.79 10.44
C VAL A 143 4.28 17.85 11.23
N MET A 144 4.28 18.61 12.32
CA MET A 144 3.06 18.87 13.08
C MET A 144 2.22 19.95 12.41
N CYS A 145 0.90 19.81 12.48
CA CYS A 145 -0.01 20.85 12.01
C CYS A 145 -0.07 21.98 13.03
N GLU A 146 0.30 23.19 12.61
CA GLU A 146 0.19 24.39 13.44
C GLU A 146 -1.27 24.81 13.56
N GLU A 147 -1.79 24.93 14.79
CA GLU A 147 -3.19 25.29 15.00
C GLU A 147 -3.53 26.68 14.47
N GLN A 148 -2.60 27.62 14.59
CA GLN A 148 -2.73 29.00 14.10
C GLN A 148 -1.39 29.52 13.61
N LYS A 149 -1.39 30.15 12.43
CA LYS A 149 -0.24 30.86 11.89
C LYS A 149 -0.68 32.21 11.32
N ARG A 150 0.03 33.28 11.67
CA ARG A 150 -0.18 34.59 11.04
C ARG A 150 0.56 34.63 9.71
N VAL A 151 -0.17 34.84 8.62
CA VAL A 151 0.37 35.03 7.28
C VAL A 151 -0.10 36.39 6.77
N GLY A 152 0.82 37.35 6.70
CA GLY A 152 0.50 38.75 6.41
C GLY A 152 -0.48 39.32 7.45
N SER A 153 -1.64 39.79 6.97
CA SER A 153 -2.69 40.36 7.81
C SER A 153 -3.70 39.35 8.35
N LYS A 154 -3.64 38.08 7.92
CA LYS A 154 -4.62 37.04 8.28
C LYS A 154 -4.03 36.00 9.22
N VAL A 155 -4.88 35.45 10.08
CA VAL A 155 -4.56 34.27 10.91
C VAL A 155 -5.20 33.06 10.27
N GLU A 156 -4.35 32.18 9.74
CA GLU A 156 -4.76 30.90 9.17
C GLU A 156 -4.79 29.83 10.26
N LYS A 157 -5.73 28.89 10.17
CA LYS A 157 -5.88 27.79 11.14
C LYS A 157 -5.50 26.46 10.53
N ASN A 158 -4.93 25.56 11.34
CA ASN A 158 -4.50 24.21 10.95
C ASN A 158 -3.61 24.21 9.70
N VAL A 159 -2.39 24.70 9.86
CA VAL A 159 -1.44 24.98 8.78
C VAL A 159 -0.32 23.93 8.76
N PHE A 160 0.04 23.48 7.56
CA PHE A 160 1.24 22.68 7.31
C PHE A 160 2.26 23.57 6.59
N ILE A 161 3.43 23.76 7.19
CA ILE A 161 4.50 24.64 6.68
C ILE A 161 5.54 23.81 5.95
N GLY A 162 6.17 24.41 4.94
CA GLY A 162 7.27 23.79 4.22
C GLY A 162 6.79 22.94 3.05
N PHE A 163 5.51 23.09 2.68
CA PHE A 163 4.87 22.31 1.64
C PHE A 163 3.81 23.15 0.92
N ARG A 164 3.58 22.80 -0.35
CA ARG A 164 2.46 23.28 -1.16
C ARG A 164 1.72 22.13 -1.82
N ILE A 165 0.44 22.34 -2.12
CA ILE A 165 -0.34 21.40 -2.91
C ILE A 165 -0.10 21.70 -4.40
N ALA A 166 0.37 20.72 -5.14
CA ALA A 166 0.45 20.76 -6.60
C ALA A 166 -0.92 20.36 -7.15
N TYR A 167 -1.67 21.33 -7.69
CA TYR A 167 -2.86 21.03 -8.47
C TYR A 167 -2.42 20.50 -9.83
N SER A 168 -2.85 19.29 -10.19
CA SER A 168 -2.72 18.84 -11.58
C SER A 168 -3.57 19.76 -12.45
N SER A 169 -2.93 20.64 -13.21
CA SER A 169 -3.59 21.41 -14.25
C SER A 169 -4.11 20.42 -15.30
N GLY A 170 -5.41 20.15 -15.27
CA GLY A 170 -6.09 19.51 -16.39
C GLY A 170 -6.10 20.46 -17.59
N SER A 171 -5.05 20.42 -18.39
CA SER A 171 -5.05 20.83 -19.79
C SER A 171 -3.91 20.13 -20.51
N SER A 172 -4.27 19.40 -21.56
CA SER A 172 -3.40 18.97 -22.64
C SER A 172 -2.42 20.08 -23.03
N ASP A 173 -1.12 19.82 -22.89
CA ASP A 173 -0.13 20.30 -23.84
C ASP A 173 0.99 19.26 -23.94
N SER A 174 1.01 18.61 -25.10
CA SER A 174 2.18 17.97 -25.67
C SER A 174 3.24 19.04 -25.97
N SER A 175 4.52 18.72 -25.80
CA SER A 175 5.74 19.58 -25.84
C SER A 175 6.03 20.20 -24.46
N ASP A 176 7.09 19.86 -23.73
CA ASP A 176 8.48 19.76 -24.14
C ASP A 176 9.23 18.67 -23.35
N PHE A 177 9.75 17.66 -24.06
CA PHE A 177 10.93 16.91 -23.63
C PHE A 177 12.13 17.65 -24.26
N VAL A 178 12.74 18.57 -23.50
CA VAL A 178 14.07 19.08 -23.83
C VAL A 178 15.05 18.47 -22.84
N ALA A 179 15.92 17.64 -23.41
CA ALA A 179 17.06 17.00 -22.79
C ALA A 179 18.09 18.00 -22.25
N LEU A 180 18.65 17.71 -21.08
CA LEU A 180 20.00 18.11 -20.66
C LEU A 180 20.50 16.98 -19.74
N GLN A 181 21.35 16.08 -20.26
CA GLN A 181 22.82 16.04 -20.15
C GLN A 181 23.32 15.67 -18.76
#